data_AF-A0A632U615-F1
#
_entry.id   AF-A0A632U615-F1
#
_cell.length_a   1.000
_cell.length_b   1.000
_cell.length_c   1.000
_cell.angle_alpha   90.00
_cell.angle_beta   90.00
_cell.angle_gamma   90.00
#
_symmetry.space_group_name_H-M   'P 1'
#
loop_
_entity.id
_entity.type
_entity.pdbx_description
1 polymer ?
#
loop_
_entity_poly.entity_id
_entity_poly.type
_entity_poly.pdbx_seq_one_letter_code
_entity_poly.pdbx_strand_id
1 'polypeptide(L)'
;VEKPGLETAQAYVASGDYYWNSGMFLFRAGRYLEELKKFRPDILAACEQAMRGVDPDLDFIRVDEEAFLACPEESIDYAVMERTADAVVMP
;
A
#
# COMPACT_ATOMS: atom_id res chain seq x y z
N VAL A 1 4.17 12.12 -5.27
CA VAL A 1 3.82 11.69 -6.64
C VAL A 1 4.73 10.53 -6.98
N GLU A 2 4.14 9.36 -7.18
CA GLU A 2 4.86 8.16 -7.58
C GLU A 2 5.34 8.29 -9.03
N LYS A 3 6.65 8.11 -9.26
CA LYS A 3 7.28 8.04 -10.59
C LYS A 3 6.91 9.21 -11.55
N PRO A 4 7.28 10.47 -11.23
CA PRO A 4 7.04 11.62 -12.12
C PRO A 4 7.85 11.54 -13.42
N GLY A 5 7.37 12.21 -14.47
CA GLY A 5 8.14 12.42 -15.71
C GLY A 5 9.40 13.27 -15.48
N LEU A 6 10.35 13.22 -16.43
CA LEU A 6 11.66 13.85 -16.27
C LEU A 6 11.60 15.36 -15.96
N GLU A 7 10.75 16.11 -16.67
CA GLU A 7 10.57 17.55 -16.46
C GLU A 7 10.06 17.85 -15.04
N THR A 8 9.02 17.13 -14.61
CA THR A 8 8.47 17.26 -13.25
C THR A 8 9.49 16.86 -12.18
N ALA A 9 10.25 15.78 -12.40
CA ALA A 9 11.28 15.35 -11.49
C ALA A 9 12.38 16.40 -11.31
N GLN A 10 12.83 17.03 -12.41
CA GLN A 10 13.80 18.12 -12.37
C GLN A 10 13.26 19.32 -11.59
N ALA A 11 11.99 19.69 -11.81
CA ALA A 11 11.34 20.77 -11.07
C ALA A 11 11.28 20.49 -9.55
N TYR A 12 10.93 19.26 -9.15
CA TYR A 12 10.88 18.85 -7.74
C TYR A 12 12.25 18.95 -7.07
N VAL A 13 13.29 18.42 -7.70
CA VAL A 13 14.65 18.50 -7.16
C VAL A 13 15.15 19.95 -7.09
N ALA A 14 14.88 20.75 -8.13
CA ALA A 14 15.31 22.15 -8.15
C ALA A 14 14.59 23.00 -7.09
N SER A 15 13.32 22.71 -6.79
CA SER A 15 12.56 23.45 -5.78
C SER A 15 13.07 23.22 -4.35
N GLY A 16 13.56 22.01 -4.04
CA GLY A 16 13.92 21.62 -2.67
C GLY A 16 12.73 21.34 -1.76
N ASP A 17 11.50 21.47 -2.25
CA ASP A 17 10.26 21.30 -1.47
C ASP A 17 9.75 19.85 -1.42
N TYR A 18 10.48 18.91 -2.04
CA TYR A 18 10.07 17.51 -2.19
C TYR A 18 11.11 16.55 -1.59
N TYR A 19 10.60 15.49 -0.98
CA TYR A 19 11.39 14.35 -0.51
C TYR A 19 11.18 13.13 -1.41
N TRP A 20 12.20 12.28 -1.51
CA TRP A 20 12.02 10.94 -2.07
C TRP A 20 11.29 10.04 -1.07
N ASN A 21 10.28 9.33 -1.57
CA ASN A 21 9.68 8.24 -0.80
C ASN A 21 10.67 7.06 -0.74
N SER A 22 11.04 6.63 0.46
CA SER A 22 11.96 5.51 0.68
C SER A 22 11.30 4.14 0.50
N GLY A 23 9.97 4.09 0.37
CA GLY A 23 9.20 2.85 0.36
C GLY A 23 9.01 2.23 1.76
N MET A 24 9.43 2.93 2.82
CA MET A 24 9.20 2.51 4.20
C MET A 24 7.99 3.22 4.79
N PHE A 25 7.12 2.45 5.45
CA PHE A 25 5.93 2.96 6.11
C PHE A 25 5.86 2.49 7.56
N LEU A 26 5.35 3.36 8.43
CA LEU A 26 5.03 3.03 9.81
C LEU A 26 3.62 3.48 10.13
N PHE A 27 2.76 2.53 10.47
CA PHE A 27 1.38 2.79 10.84
C PHE A 27 0.86 1.68 11.75
N ARG A 28 -0.22 1.97 12.49
CA ARG A 28 -0.97 0.94 13.21
C ARG A 28 -1.76 0.10 12.19
N ALA A 29 -1.68 -1.22 12.30
CA ALA A 29 -2.39 -2.15 11.40
C ALA A 29 -3.88 -1.81 11.22
N GLY A 30 -4.61 -1.56 12.31
CA GLY A 30 -6.03 -1.18 12.24
C GLY A 30 -6.29 0.10 11.44
N ARG A 31 -5.45 1.14 11.61
CA ARG A 31 -5.60 2.39 10.87
C ARG A 31 -5.34 2.19 9.38
N TYR A 32 -4.36 1.36 9.03
CA TYR A 32 -4.10 1.00 7.64
C TYR A 32 -5.27 0.25 7.01
N LEU A 33 -5.85 -0.74 7.71
CA LEU A 33 -7.02 -1.48 7.20
C LEU A 33 -8.24 -0.57 7.01
N GLU A 34 -8.44 0.43 7.87
CA GLU A 34 -9.49 1.45 7.70
C GLU A 34 -9.29 2.28 6.41
N GLU A 35 -8.08 2.77 6.15
CA GLU A 35 -7.77 3.53 4.93
C GLU A 35 -7.81 2.63 3.68
N LEU A 36 -7.32 1.40 3.76
CA LEU A 36 -7.40 0.42 2.67
C LEU A 36 -8.86 0.10 2.33
N LYS A 37 -9.72 -0.12 3.33
CA LYS A 37 -11.16 -0.31 3.12
C LYS A 37 -11.82 0.87 2.43
N LYS A 38 -11.40 2.09 2.77
CA LYS A 38 -11.95 3.33 2.22
C LYS A 38 -11.60 3.51 0.75
N PHE A 39 -10.35 3.23 0.37
CA PHE A 39 -9.86 3.52 -0.99
C PHE A 39 -9.84 2.30 -1.92
N ARG A 40 -9.55 1.11 -1.41
CA ARG A 40 -9.47 -0.16 -2.13
C ARG A 40 -10.18 -1.29 -1.37
N PRO A 41 -11.51 -1.21 -1.17
CA PRO A 41 -12.28 -2.25 -0.50
C PRO A 41 -12.19 -3.60 -1.21
N ASP A 42 -11.94 -3.61 -2.51
CA ASP A 42 -11.71 -4.79 -3.35
C ASP A 42 -10.42 -5.53 -2.98
N ILE A 43 -9.30 -4.82 -2.79
CA ILE A 43 -8.05 -5.40 -2.28
C ILE A 43 -8.26 -5.98 -0.89
N LEU A 44 -8.88 -5.22 0.03
CA LEU A 44 -9.14 -5.69 1.38
C LEU A 44 -9.95 -6.99 1.38
N ALA A 45 -11.04 -7.04 0.61
CA ALA A 45 -11.90 -8.22 0.53
C ALA A 45 -11.16 -9.44 -0.04
N ALA A 46 -10.32 -9.26 -1.06
CA ALA A 46 -9.51 -10.33 -1.62
C ALA A 46 -8.49 -10.86 -0.60
N CYS A 47 -7.78 -9.97 0.12
CA CYS A 47 -6.86 -10.37 1.19
C CYS A 47 -7.59 -11.09 2.33
N GLU A 48 -8.76 -10.61 2.76
CA GLU A 48 -9.57 -11.29 3.77
C GLU A 48 -10.00 -12.69 3.30
N GLN A 49 -10.37 -12.84 2.02
CA GLN A 49 -10.74 -14.13 1.45
C GLN A 49 -9.55 -15.07 1.36
N ALA A 50 -8.38 -14.59 0.94
CA ALA A 50 -7.15 -15.39 0.87
C ALA A 50 -6.65 -15.86 2.25
N MET A 51 -6.97 -15.09 3.29
CA MET A 51 -6.70 -15.41 4.69
C MET A 51 -7.82 -16.24 5.36
N ARG A 52 -8.88 -16.63 4.66
CA ARG A 52 -9.90 -17.55 5.22
C ARG A 52 -9.42 -18.98 5.11
N GLY A 53 -9.55 -19.73 6.21
CA GLY A 53 -9.25 -21.16 6.21
C GLY A 53 -7.75 -21.50 6.14
N VAL A 54 -6.86 -20.53 6.34
CA VAL A 54 -5.43 -20.78 6.53
C VAL A 54 -5.21 -21.67 7.76
N ASP A 55 -4.53 -22.79 7.53
CA ASP A 55 -4.02 -23.67 8.58
C ASP A 55 -2.53 -23.35 8.79
N PRO A 56 -2.10 -22.95 10.01
CA PRO A 56 -0.69 -22.72 10.30
C PRO A 56 0.13 -24.00 10.10
N ASP A 57 0.98 -24.03 9.06
CA ASP A 57 1.93 -25.12 8.84
C ASP A 57 3.26 -24.76 9.51
N LEU A 58 3.38 -25.14 10.79
CA LEU A 58 4.51 -24.80 11.65
C LEU A 58 4.71 -23.27 11.71
N ASP A 59 5.82 -22.77 11.15
CA ASP A 59 6.19 -21.35 11.16
C ASP A 59 5.70 -20.59 9.91
N PHE A 60 4.88 -21.22 9.06
CA PHE A 60 4.43 -20.64 7.80
C PHE A 60 2.90 -20.55 7.71
N ILE A 61 2.43 -19.41 7.19
CA ILE A 61 1.05 -19.20 6.78
C ILE A 61 1.02 -19.23 5.25
N ARG A 62 0.30 -20.19 4.66
CA ARG A 62 0.07 -20.26 3.21
C ARG A 62 -1.35 -19.81 2.90
N VAL A 63 -1.49 -18.63 2.32
CA VAL A 63 -2.79 -18.10 1.88
C VAL A 63 -3.38 -18.95 0.76
N ASP A 64 -4.69 -18.89 0.60
CA ASP A 64 -5.38 -19.49 -0.54
C ASP A 64 -4.90 -18.84 -1.85
N GLU A 65 -4.33 -19.64 -2.74
CA GLU A 65 -3.67 -19.18 -3.96
C GLU A 65 -4.67 -18.55 -4.95
N GLU A 66 -5.82 -19.19 -5.16
CA GLU A 66 -6.82 -18.73 -6.13
C GLU A 66 -7.45 -17.41 -5.66
N ALA A 67 -7.77 -17.30 -4.37
CA ALA A 67 -8.27 -16.07 -3.76
C ALA A 67 -7.23 -14.95 -3.78
N PHE A 68 -5.95 -15.27 -3.56
CA PHE A 68 -4.89 -14.27 -3.60
C PHE A 68 -4.60 -13.77 -5.02
N LEU A 69 -4.61 -14.65 -6.02
CA LEU A 69 -4.46 -14.28 -7.43
C LEU A 69 -5.62 -13.42 -7.97
N ALA A 70 -6.78 -13.47 -7.33
CA ALA A 70 -7.90 -12.58 -7.62
C ALA A 70 -7.71 -11.15 -7.05
N CYS A 71 -6.72 -10.94 -6.18
CA CYS A 71 -6.41 -9.62 -5.64
C CYS A 71 -5.83 -8.71 -6.73
N PRO A 72 -6.33 -7.47 -6.89
CA PRO A 72 -5.72 -6.50 -7.78
C PRO A 72 -4.25 -6.23 -7.46
N GLU A 73 -3.40 -6.23 -8.49
CA GLU A 73 -1.97 -5.90 -8.38
C GLU A 73 -1.78 -4.38 -8.40
N GLU A 74 -1.83 -3.73 -7.23
CA GLU A 74 -1.56 -2.30 -7.08
C GLU A 74 -0.66 -2.05 -5.86
N SER A 75 0.29 -1.11 -5.99
CA SER A 75 1.16 -0.76 -4.87
C SER A 75 0.41 0.03 -3.80
N ILE A 76 0.90 -0.08 -2.56
CA ILE A 76 0.37 0.68 -1.42
C ILE A 76 0.40 2.20 -1.65
N ASP A 77 1.38 2.70 -2.42
CA ASP A 77 1.50 4.11 -2.77
C ASP A 77 0.24 4.61 -3.49
N TYR A 78 -0.19 3.92 -4.53
CA TYR A 78 -1.38 4.27 -5.31
C TYR A 78 -2.69 3.90 -4.59
N ALA A 79 -2.71 2.74 -3.95
CA ALA A 79 -3.89 2.21 -3.28
C ALA A 79 -4.30 3.09 -2.09
N VAL A 80 -3.34 3.63 -1.34
CA VAL A 80 -3.58 4.32 -0.07
C VAL A 80 -2.82 5.65 0.03
N MET A 81 -1.50 5.67 -0.16
CA MET A 81 -0.68 6.79 0.31
C MET A 81 -0.86 8.08 -0.49
N GLU A 82 -1.17 8.00 -1.79
CA GLU A 82 -1.51 9.18 -2.60
C GLU A 82 -2.92 9.74 -2.30
N ARG A 83 -3.78 8.95 -1.63
CA ARG A 83 -5.19 9.30 -1.39
C ARG A 83 -5.48 9.67 0.06
N THR A 84 -4.69 9.17 1.01
CA THR A 84 -4.91 9.40 2.43
C THR A 84 -4.64 10.85 2.81
N ALA A 85 -5.46 11.38 3.70
CA ALA A 85 -5.29 12.72 4.27
C ALA A 85 -4.41 12.70 5.54
N ASP A 86 -4.04 11.52 6.04
CA ASP A 86 -3.37 11.35 7.33
C ASP A 86 -1.85 11.06 7.18
N ALA A 87 -1.30 11.21 5.98
CA ALA A 87 0.11 10.96 5.73
C ALA A 87 1.00 12.03 6.40
N VAL A 88 2.08 11.57 7.04
CA VAL A 88 3.14 12.43 7.60
C VAL A 88 4.49 11.86 7.16
N VAL A 89 5.42 12.76 6.82
CA VAL A 89 6.79 12.41 6.38
C VAL A 89 7.79 12.67 7.50
N MET A 90 8.73 11.76 7.69
CA MET A 90 9.90 11.90 8.58
C MET A 90 11.14 12.07 7.68
N PRO A 91 11.72 13.29 7.58
CA PRO A 91 12.89 13.57 6.74
C PRO A 91 14.18 12.86 7.16
#